data_AF-A0AAU5BP41-F1
#
_entry.id   AF-A0AAU5BP41-F1
#
_cell.length_a   1.000
_cell.length_b   1.000
_cell.length_c   1.000
_cell.angle_alpha   90.00
_cell.angle_beta   90.00
_cell.angle_gamma   90.00
#
_symmetry.space_group_name_H-M   'P 1'
#
loop_
_entity.id
_entity.type
_entity.pdbx_description
1 polymer ?
#
loop_
_entity_poly.entity_id
_entity_poly.type
_entity_poly.pdbx_seq_one_letter_code
_entity_poly.pdbx_strand_id
1 'polypeptide(L)'
;MSPADFHTTHKIDYSWGVTRSSLSLRILASFGIATMLIACQATPSSESEAERPNRRELVNIEDRILDYAERAKARMPYTPPDEAHREHLVQGVGHLLDGDTRKAEELLRDVGLKVTGLTDATTGRRYDEVAARNVRGVEAGWGRLYVNADTGVRWSVQVPHPVADSDTETLAARLLEDTPGGALVLAGAHRTAGRGDGADVAHRTDSAFHAIVAELQKRGIPGAQLHGFARAADRPYDAVISTGATRTAPAEATALADRMQGDGLRVCRGWSDRCPLEGTTNVQGKSAKRHDATFLHVELAPRTRGNGSQAEKARTALSGLLATWSEAGQ
;
A
#
# COMPACT_ATOMS: atom_id res chain seq x y z
N MET A 1 28.17 17.06 -54.38
CA MET A 1 27.37 17.15 -55.61
C MET A 1 25.92 16.87 -55.24
N SER A 2 25.11 17.91 -55.11
CA SER A 2 23.65 17.86 -55.28
C SER A 2 23.36 17.91 -56.80
N PRO A 3 22.17 17.55 -57.33
CA PRO A 3 20.94 18.33 -57.06
C PRO A 3 19.63 17.50 -57.02
N ALA A 4 18.57 17.97 -56.33
CA ALA A 4 17.33 18.54 -56.89
C ALA A 4 16.26 17.49 -57.32
N ASP A 5 14.93 17.64 -57.19
CA ASP A 5 14.08 18.75 -56.71
C ASP A 5 12.60 18.29 -56.57
N PHE A 6 11.91 18.92 -55.61
CA PHE A 6 10.53 19.47 -55.56
C PHE A 6 9.32 18.94 -56.38
N HIS A 7 8.19 18.80 -55.67
CA HIS A 7 6.94 19.61 -55.79
C HIS A 7 5.92 19.23 -54.67
N THR A 8 5.53 20.08 -53.68
CA THR A 8 4.47 21.15 -53.63
C THR A 8 3.08 20.72 -54.16
N THR A 9 1.88 20.97 -53.59
CA THR A 9 1.35 21.74 -52.43
C THR A 9 -0.20 21.63 -52.38
N HIS A 10 -0.80 21.85 -51.18
CA HIS A 10 -2.14 22.42 -50.87
C HIS A 10 -3.42 21.62 -51.24
N LYS A 11 -4.53 21.61 -50.49
CA LYS A 11 -5.23 22.68 -49.72
C LYS A 11 -6.00 22.16 -48.50
N ILE A 12 -6.17 23.09 -47.55
CA ILE A 12 -7.08 23.12 -46.39
C ILE A 12 -8.51 23.43 -46.88
N ASP A 13 -9.54 22.91 -46.19
CA ASP A 13 -10.77 23.68 -46.00
C ASP A 13 -11.39 23.41 -44.61
N TYR A 14 -11.50 24.50 -43.86
CA TYR A 14 -12.28 24.67 -42.63
C TYR A 14 -13.53 25.44 -43.04
N SER A 15 -14.73 24.97 -42.70
CA SER A 15 -15.92 25.83 -42.75
C SER A 15 -16.72 25.74 -41.45
N TRP A 16 -16.85 26.92 -40.84
CA TRP A 16 -17.72 27.26 -39.74
C TRP A 16 -19.16 27.45 -40.23
N GLY A 17 -20.13 27.15 -39.37
CA GLY A 17 -21.54 27.49 -39.59
C GLY A 17 -22.28 27.63 -38.27
N VAL A 18 -22.12 28.78 -37.61
CA VAL A 18 -23.04 29.29 -36.57
C VAL A 18 -23.89 30.37 -37.22
N THR A 19 -25.21 30.21 -37.21
CA THR A 19 -26.15 31.30 -37.50
C THR A 19 -27.24 31.37 -36.43
N ARG A 20 -27.36 32.57 -35.86
CA ARG A 20 -28.40 33.03 -34.95
C ARG A 20 -29.61 33.55 -35.73
N SER A 21 -30.72 33.67 -34.97
CA SER A 21 -31.80 34.68 -35.06
C SER A 21 -32.98 34.45 -36.00
N SER A 22 -34.18 34.31 -35.42
CA SER A 22 -35.37 35.20 -35.55
C SER A 22 -36.61 34.48 -34.95
N LEU A 23 -37.20 34.93 -33.83
CA LEU A 23 -38.15 36.03 -33.61
C LEU A 23 -39.45 35.96 -34.44
N SER A 24 -40.59 35.69 -33.77
CA SER A 24 -41.98 36.21 -34.00
C SER A 24 -42.99 35.31 -33.23
N LEU A 25 -43.49 35.64 -32.03
CA LEU A 25 -44.52 36.63 -31.61
C LEU A 25 -45.99 36.21 -31.87
N ARG A 26 -46.81 36.34 -30.80
CA ARG A 26 -48.29 36.56 -30.70
C ARG A 26 -49.13 35.35 -30.19
N ILE A 27 -50.13 35.45 -29.31
CA ILE A 27 -50.83 36.56 -28.60
C ILE A 27 -51.79 35.96 -27.52
N LEU A 28 -51.98 36.70 -26.41
CA LEU A 28 -53.07 36.80 -25.40
C LEU A 28 -53.91 35.57 -24.94
N ALA A 29 -54.07 35.39 -23.62
CA ALA A 29 -55.18 36.01 -22.86
C ALA A 29 -55.12 35.75 -21.32
N SER A 30 -55.15 36.87 -20.59
CA SER A 30 -55.71 37.21 -19.28
C SER A 30 -56.21 36.14 -18.28
N PHE A 31 -55.78 36.27 -17.02
CA PHE A 31 -56.54 36.35 -15.74
C PHE A 31 -55.48 36.11 -14.64
N GLY A 32 -55.14 37.07 -13.77
CA GLY A 32 -56.00 37.59 -12.72
C GLY A 32 -55.55 36.98 -11.38
N ILE A 33 -55.23 37.86 -10.42
CA ILE A 33 -54.96 37.64 -8.98
C ILE A 33 -53.52 37.95 -8.58
N ALA A 34 -53.38 39.16 -8.03
CA ALA A 34 -52.24 39.59 -7.24
C ALA A 34 -52.32 38.93 -5.85
N THR A 35 -51.42 37.99 -5.61
CA THR A 35 -51.10 37.53 -4.26
C THR A 35 -49.64 37.90 -4.00
N MET A 36 -49.44 38.89 -3.13
CA MET A 36 -48.14 39.18 -2.53
C MET A 36 -47.68 37.95 -1.74
N LEU A 37 -46.87 37.10 -2.37
CA LEU A 37 -45.95 36.23 -1.68
C LEU A 37 -44.57 36.83 -1.87
N ILE A 38 -44.02 37.36 -0.79
CA ILE A 38 -42.58 37.62 -0.64
C ILE A 38 -41.93 36.23 -0.67
N ALA A 39 -41.72 35.72 -1.87
CA ALA A 39 -40.78 34.65 -2.12
C ALA A 39 -39.41 35.29 -1.94
N CYS A 40 -38.71 34.90 -0.88
CA CYS A 40 -37.26 34.97 -0.88
C CYS A 40 -36.81 34.34 -2.20
N GLN A 41 -36.36 35.18 -3.12
CA GLN A 41 -35.48 34.78 -4.20
C GLN A 41 -34.25 34.22 -3.47
N ALA A 42 -34.29 32.93 -3.15
CA ALA A 42 -33.09 32.15 -3.01
C ALA A 42 -32.41 32.32 -4.36
N THR A 43 -31.47 33.26 -4.41
CA THR A 43 -30.36 33.18 -5.34
C THR A 43 -30.00 31.70 -5.44
N PRO A 44 -29.89 31.12 -6.63
CA PRO A 44 -29.22 29.84 -6.74
C PRO A 44 -27.84 30.12 -6.16
N SER A 45 -27.65 29.76 -4.89
CA SER A 45 -26.34 29.61 -4.31
C SER A 45 -25.65 28.76 -5.34
N SER A 46 -24.65 29.34 -5.98
CA SER A 46 -23.55 28.57 -6.53
C SER A 46 -23.22 27.62 -5.41
N GLU A 47 -23.73 26.39 -5.51
CA GLU A 47 -23.24 25.26 -4.75
C GLU A 47 -21.78 25.23 -5.13
N SER A 48 -21.02 25.89 -4.25
CA SER A 48 -19.61 25.79 -4.09
C SER A 48 -19.28 24.34 -4.37
N GLU A 49 -18.43 24.13 -5.36
CA GLU A 49 -17.77 22.88 -5.73
C GLU A 49 -16.84 22.40 -4.59
N ALA A 50 -17.19 22.70 -3.34
CA ALA A 50 -16.57 22.23 -2.12
C ALA A 50 -17.45 21.09 -1.58
N GLU A 51 -16.79 19.95 -1.39
CA GLU A 51 -17.27 18.82 -0.59
C GLU A 51 -18.26 17.85 -1.27
N ARG A 52 -17.91 17.37 -2.47
CA ARG A 52 -18.28 15.98 -2.78
C ARG A 52 -17.48 15.07 -1.83
N PRO A 53 -18.12 14.22 -1.01
CA PRO A 53 -17.38 13.25 -0.21
C PRO A 53 -16.49 12.44 -1.14
N ASN A 54 -15.20 12.38 -0.81
CA ASN A 54 -14.16 11.71 -1.61
C ASN A 54 -14.70 10.36 -2.12
N ARG A 55 -15.00 10.28 -3.42
CA ARG A 55 -15.60 9.08 -4.00
C ARG A 55 -14.57 7.95 -3.91
N ARG A 56 -14.77 7.01 -2.99
CA ARG A 56 -13.91 5.84 -2.85
C ARG A 56 -14.04 4.94 -4.08
N GLU A 57 -12.90 4.43 -4.56
CA GLU A 57 -12.88 3.43 -5.64
C GLU A 57 -13.31 2.08 -5.08
N LEU A 58 -14.33 1.45 -5.67
CA LEU A 58 -14.70 0.06 -5.37
C LEU A 58 -13.77 -0.86 -6.16
N VAL A 59 -12.98 -1.68 -5.47
CA VAL A 59 -11.94 -2.54 -6.06
C VAL A 59 -11.93 -3.91 -5.39
N ASN A 60 -11.46 -4.96 -6.06
CA ASN A 60 -10.94 -6.13 -5.35
C ASN A 60 -9.53 -5.77 -4.84
N ILE A 61 -9.31 -5.79 -3.53
CA ILE A 61 -8.04 -5.32 -2.96
C ILE A 61 -6.89 -6.32 -3.19
N GLU A 62 -7.16 -7.63 -3.13
CA GLU A 62 -6.18 -8.67 -3.49
C GLU A 62 -5.68 -8.46 -4.93
N ASP A 63 -6.58 -8.39 -5.91
CA ASP A 63 -6.23 -8.18 -7.32
C ASP A 63 -5.41 -6.89 -7.51
N ARG A 64 -5.81 -5.79 -6.87
CA ARG A 64 -5.09 -4.50 -6.95
C ARG A 64 -3.65 -4.59 -6.43
N ILE A 65 -3.45 -5.31 -5.32
CA ILE A 65 -2.13 -5.53 -4.71
C ILE A 65 -1.27 -6.41 -5.63
N LEU A 66 -1.84 -7.50 -6.15
CA LEU A 66 -1.13 -8.46 -6.99
C LEU A 66 -0.75 -7.87 -8.34
N ASP A 67 -1.65 -7.12 -8.99
CA ASP A 67 -1.38 -6.39 -10.24
C ASP A 67 -0.26 -5.36 -10.11
N TYR A 68 -0.10 -4.78 -8.91
CA TYR A 68 1.02 -3.90 -8.63
C TYR A 68 2.31 -4.70 -8.41
N ALA A 69 2.27 -5.73 -7.55
CA ALA A 69 3.43 -6.56 -7.22
C ALA A 69 4.05 -7.21 -8.47
N GLU A 70 3.22 -7.67 -9.40
CA GLU A 70 3.64 -8.31 -10.66
C GLU A 70 4.61 -7.44 -11.47
N ARG A 71 4.48 -6.11 -11.40
CA ARG A 71 5.35 -5.16 -12.11
C ARG A 71 6.80 -5.25 -11.66
N ALA A 72 7.06 -5.69 -10.43
CA ALA A 72 8.41 -5.90 -9.93
C ALA A 72 9.19 -6.90 -10.82
N LYS A 73 8.53 -7.87 -11.47
CA LYS A 73 9.18 -8.82 -12.40
C LYS A 73 9.98 -8.16 -13.51
N ALA A 74 9.60 -6.94 -13.93
CA ALA A 74 10.29 -6.21 -14.98
C ALA A 74 11.71 -5.75 -14.57
N ARG A 75 12.06 -5.78 -13.28
CA ARG A 75 13.37 -5.37 -12.75
C ARG A 75 13.80 -3.99 -13.25
N MET A 76 12.85 -3.07 -13.32
CA MET A 76 13.10 -1.68 -13.72
C MET A 76 14.16 -1.05 -12.80
N PRO A 77 14.98 -0.10 -13.30
CA PRO A 77 15.94 0.62 -12.45
C PRO A 77 15.28 1.18 -11.19
N TYR A 78 16.01 1.11 -10.07
CA TYR A 78 15.55 1.63 -8.80
C TYR A 78 16.45 2.78 -8.34
N THR A 79 15.80 3.89 -7.97
CA THR A 79 16.43 5.02 -7.30
C THR A 79 15.64 5.29 -6.02
N PRO A 80 16.28 5.25 -4.84
CA PRO A 80 15.61 5.58 -3.59
C PRO A 80 15.14 7.05 -3.55
N PRO A 81 14.19 7.39 -2.67
CA PRO A 81 13.95 8.78 -2.32
C PRO A 81 15.21 9.40 -1.71
N ASP A 82 15.45 10.69 -1.97
CA ASP A 82 16.43 11.48 -1.22
C ASP A 82 15.93 11.79 0.20
N GLU A 83 16.73 12.53 0.97
CA GLU A 83 16.42 12.84 2.36
C GLU A 83 15.15 13.68 2.52
N ALA A 84 14.99 14.75 1.74
CA ALA A 84 13.80 15.60 1.81
C ALA A 84 12.54 14.83 1.39
N HIS A 85 12.63 14.00 0.34
CA HIS A 85 11.53 13.11 -0.04
C HIS A 85 11.16 12.13 1.07
N ARG A 86 12.14 11.56 1.80
CA ARG A 86 11.86 10.67 2.94
C ARG A 86 11.21 11.41 4.10
N GLU A 87 11.64 12.62 4.42
CA GLU A 87 11.05 13.43 5.48
C GLU A 87 9.58 13.75 5.21
N HIS A 88 9.27 14.27 4.02
CA HIS A 88 7.88 14.55 3.63
C HIS A 88 7.03 13.29 3.52
N LEU A 89 7.59 12.17 3.05
CA LEU A 89 6.92 10.86 3.06
C LEU A 89 6.52 10.46 4.49
N VAL A 90 7.46 10.53 5.44
CA VAL A 90 7.21 10.17 6.83
C VAL A 90 6.16 11.08 7.47
N GLN A 91 6.26 12.39 7.26
CA GLN A 91 5.26 13.34 7.77
C GLN A 91 3.87 13.08 7.17
N GLY A 92 3.79 12.85 5.85
CA GLY A 92 2.54 12.57 5.17
C GLY A 92 1.90 11.27 5.64
N VAL A 93 2.69 10.20 5.81
CA VAL A 93 2.21 8.93 6.39
C VAL A 93 1.79 9.10 7.84
N GLY A 94 2.52 9.89 8.63
CA GLY A 94 2.14 10.21 10.00
C GLY A 94 0.77 10.86 10.08
N HIS A 95 0.53 11.92 9.30
CA HIS A 95 -0.78 12.57 9.20
C HIS A 95 -1.88 11.61 8.74
N LEU A 96 -1.59 10.70 7.81
CA LEU A 96 -2.55 9.69 7.36
C LEU A 96 -2.96 8.75 8.51
N LEU A 97 -1.97 8.29 9.29
CA LEU A 97 -2.21 7.43 10.46
C LEU A 97 -2.96 8.16 11.59
N ASP A 98 -2.81 9.48 11.68
CA ASP A 98 -3.55 10.36 12.61
C ASP A 98 -4.96 10.73 12.12
N GLY A 99 -5.35 10.30 10.90
CA GLY A 99 -6.64 10.59 10.30
C GLY A 99 -6.75 11.97 9.63
N ASP A 100 -5.65 12.74 9.55
CA ASP A 100 -5.58 14.00 8.80
C ASP A 100 -5.24 13.74 7.33
N THR A 101 -6.18 13.12 6.61
CA THR A 101 -6.01 12.77 5.19
C THR A 101 -5.69 13.99 4.32
N ARG A 102 -6.23 15.17 4.65
CA ARG A 102 -6.00 16.39 3.88
C ARG A 102 -4.53 16.83 3.96
N LYS A 103 -3.95 16.86 5.18
CA LYS A 103 -2.53 17.22 5.32
C LYS A 103 -1.61 16.14 4.79
N ALA A 104 -1.99 14.87 4.95
CA ALA A 104 -1.29 13.74 4.34
C ALA A 104 -1.21 13.89 2.81
N GLU A 105 -2.33 14.16 2.15
CA GLU A 105 -2.39 14.36 0.70
C GLU A 105 -1.54 15.53 0.21
N GLU A 106 -1.47 16.63 0.97
CA GLU A 106 -0.62 17.78 0.65
C GLU A 106 0.86 17.38 0.64
N LEU A 107 1.35 16.77 1.73
CA LEU A 107 2.76 16.38 1.87
C LEU A 107 3.17 15.26 0.91
N LEU A 108 2.30 14.26 0.72
CA LEU A 108 2.56 13.14 -0.18
C LEU A 108 2.61 13.59 -1.65
N ARG A 109 1.85 14.63 -2.00
CA ARG A 109 1.82 15.19 -3.35
C ARG A 109 3.16 15.80 -3.75
N ASP A 110 3.83 16.43 -2.81
CA ASP A 110 5.13 17.08 -3.02
C ASP A 110 6.24 16.08 -3.31
N VAL A 111 6.07 14.82 -2.88
CA VAL A 111 7.00 13.72 -3.15
C VAL A 111 6.52 12.79 -4.27
N GLY A 112 5.58 13.24 -5.11
CA GLY A 112 5.10 12.47 -6.25
C GLY A 112 4.15 11.32 -5.91
N LEU A 113 3.63 11.26 -4.68
CA LEU A 113 2.67 10.26 -4.20
C LEU A 113 1.26 10.86 -4.09
N LYS A 114 0.25 9.99 -4.04
CA LYS A 114 -1.15 10.35 -3.78
C LYS A 114 -1.76 9.38 -2.78
N VAL A 115 -2.77 9.87 -2.06
CA VAL A 115 -3.70 9.04 -1.33
C VAL A 115 -4.90 8.74 -2.23
N THR A 116 -5.41 7.51 -2.22
CA THR A 116 -6.64 7.13 -2.90
C THR A 116 -7.48 6.32 -1.94
N GLY A 117 -8.69 6.80 -1.66
CA GLY A 117 -9.65 6.06 -0.83
C GLY A 117 -10.21 4.88 -1.61
N LEU A 118 -10.10 3.69 -1.04
CA LEU A 118 -10.57 2.43 -1.58
C LEU A 118 -11.68 1.85 -0.70
N THR A 119 -12.58 1.10 -1.31
CA THR A 119 -13.48 0.16 -0.65
C THR A 119 -13.25 -1.20 -1.28
N ASP A 120 -12.90 -2.19 -0.48
CA ASP A 120 -12.78 -3.57 -0.94
C ASP A 120 -14.17 -4.13 -1.25
N ALA A 121 -14.35 -4.62 -2.48
CA ALA A 121 -15.58 -5.18 -2.99
C ALA A 121 -15.93 -6.52 -2.32
N THR A 122 -14.94 -7.24 -1.80
CA THR A 122 -15.12 -8.55 -1.16
C THR A 122 -15.60 -8.39 0.28
N THR A 123 -14.93 -7.56 1.07
CA THR A 123 -15.20 -7.42 2.52
C THR A 123 -15.98 -6.17 2.90
N GLY A 124 -16.09 -5.18 2.00
CA GLY A 124 -16.66 -3.85 2.28
C GLY A 124 -15.75 -2.95 3.11
N ARG A 125 -14.57 -3.42 3.54
CA ARG A 125 -13.61 -2.65 4.33
C ARG A 125 -13.02 -1.50 3.51
N ARG A 126 -12.73 -0.39 4.19
CA ARG A 126 -12.17 0.80 3.55
C ARG A 126 -10.68 0.92 3.85
N TYR A 127 -9.94 1.35 2.84
CA TYR A 127 -8.50 1.57 2.92
C TYR A 127 -8.13 2.90 2.30
N ASP A 128 -7.06 3.52 2.79
CA ASP A 128 -6.38 4.59 2.09
C ASP A 128 -5.09 4.03 1.49
N GLU A 129 -4.97 4.09 0.17
CA GLU A 129 -3.77 3.66 -0.57
C GLU A 129 -2.86 4.85 -0.82
N VAL A 130 -1.60 4.75 -0.40
CA VAL A 130 -0.53 5.65 -0.81
C VAL A 130 0.24 5.01 -1.96
N ALA A 131 0.23 5.66 -3.12
CA ALA A 131 0.89 5.18 -4.34
C ALA A 131 1.43 6.34 -5.19
N ALA A 132 2.33 6.02 -6.12
CA ALA A 132 2.85 6.99 -7.08
C ALA A 132 1.74 7.65 -7.92
N ARG A 133 1.83 8.98 -8.09
CA ARG A 133 0.95 9.76 -8.98
C ARG A 133 1.19 9.41 -10.43
N ASN A 134 2.46 9.28 -10.80
CA ASN A 134 2.88 8.87 -12.13
C ASN A 134 3.40 7.43 -12.08
N VAL A 135 2.64 6.50 -12.69
CA VAL A 135 3.02 5.08 -12.74
C VAL A 135 4.30 4.79 -13.54
N ARG A 136 4.82 5.79 -14.27
CA ARG A 136 6.10 5.73 -14.98
C ARG A 136 7.20 6.56 -14.29
N GLY A 137 6.89 7.22 -13.17
CA GLY A 137 7.86 7.96 -12.36
C GLY A 137 8.74 7.04 -11.53
N VAL A 138 9.80 7.60 -10.92
CA VAL A 138 10.73 6.83 -10.06
C VAL A 138 10.03 6.32 -8.79
N GLU A 139 9.03 7.06 -8.33
CA GLU A 139 8.21 6.78 -7.15
C GLU A 139 7.39 5.50 -7.33
N ALA A 140 7.10 5.10 -8.57
CA ALA A 140 6.40 3.85 -8.84
C ALA A 140 7.17 2.62 -8.32
N GLY A 141 8.50 2.72 -8.24
CA GLY A 141 9.38 1.69 -7.67
C GLY A 141 9.53 1.76 -6.15
N TRP A 142 9.07 2.83 -5.49
CA TRP A 142 9.22 3.00 -4.04
C TRP A 142 8.32 2.08 -3.21
N GLY A 143 7.19 1.66 -3.76
CA GLY A 143 6.25 0.77 -3.09
C GLY A 143 4.83 1.33 -3.03
N ARG A 144 4.00 0.61 -2.28
CA ARG A 144 2.65 1.05 -1.88
C ARG A 144 2.45 0.81 -0.39
N LEU A 145 1.61 1.66 0.20
CA LEU A 145 1.10 1.50 1.55
C LEU A 145 -0.43 1.45 1.47
N TYR A 146 -1.02 0.48 2.15
CA TYR A 146 -2.46 0.37 2.36
C TYR A 146 -2.73 0.54 3.85
N VAL A 147 -3.58 1.49 4.22
CA VAL A 147 -3.91 1.80 5.62
C VAL A 147 -5.40 1.55 5.83
N ASN A 148 -5.78 0.82 6.87
CA ASN A 148 -7.19 0.71 7.24
C ASN A 148 -7.79 2.11 7.48
N ALA A 149 -8.95 2.39 6.88
CA ALA A 149 -9.63 3.68 6.99
C ALA A 149 -10.92 3.62 7.84
N ASP A 150 -11.22 2.45 8.43
CA ASP A 150 -12.40 2.25 9.29
C ASP A 150 -12.06 2.42 10.78
N THR A 151 -10.81 2.12 11.15
CA THR A 151 -10.29 2.09 12.52
C THR A 151 -8.81 2.48 12.52
N GLY A 152 -8.28 2.89 13.68
CA GLY A 152 -6.84 3.14 13.81
C GLY A 152 -6.02 1.88 13.54
N VAL A 153 -4.83 2.05 12.95
CA VAL A 153 -3.91 0.95 12.65
C VAL A 153 -3.37 0.32 13.92
N ARG A 154 -3.50 -1.00 14.06
CA ARG A 154 -3.08 -1.79 15.22
C ARG A 154 -1.95 -2.77 14.92
N TRP A 155 -1.70 -3.05 13.65
CA TRP A 155 -0.65 -3.96 13.23
C TRP A 155 -0.23 -3.65 11.79
N SER A 156 0.94 -4.16 11.39
CA SER A 156 1.42 -4.07 10.03
C SER A 156 1.92 -5.41 9.49
N VAL A 157 1.67 -5.65 8.20
CA VAL A 157 2.34 -6.68 7.41
C VAL A 157 3.26 -6.00 6.41
N GLN A 158 4.47 -6.53 6.25
CA GLN A 158 5.53 -5.89 5.47
C GLN A 158 6.09 -6.89 4.46
N VAL A 159 6.09 -6.53 3.18
CA VAL A 159 6.56 -7.39 2.08
C VAL A 159 7.69 -6.67 1.35
N PRO A 160 8.96 -6.89 1.75
CA PRO A 160 10.11 -6.21 1.17
C PRO A 160 10.51 -6.78 -0.19
N HIS A 161 10.14 -8.03 -0.50
CA HIS A 161 10.57 -8.75 -1.70
C HIS A 161 9.39 -9.38 -2.48
N PRO A 162 8.35 -8.61 -2.84
CA PRO A 162 7.26 -9.18 -3.62
C PRO A 162 7.82 -9.77 -4.92
N VAL A 163 7.19 -10.86 -5.39
CA VAL A 163 7.63 -11.68 -6.53
C VAL A 163 8.94 -12.44 -6.29
N ALA A 164 10.00 -11.78 -5.80
CA ALA A 164 11.29 -12.39 -5.55
C ALA A 164 11.19 -13.48 -4.46
N ASP A 165 10.42 -13.21 -3.43
CA ASP A 165 10.07 -14.16 -2.37
C ASP A 165 8.70 -14.81 -2.64
N SER A 166 8.22 -14.84 -3.89
CA SER A 166 6.94 -15.33 -4.46
C SER A 166 5.75 -15.59 -3.50
N ASP A 167 4.54 -15.18 -3.86
CA ASP A 167 3.32 -15.43 -3.06
C ASP A 167 3.30 -14.73 -1.69
N THR A 168 4.38 -14.06 -1.25
CA THR A 168 4.37 -13.22 -0.05
C THR A 168 3.38 -12.06 -0.16
N GLU A 169 3.25 -11.49 -1.36
CA GLU A 169 2.26 -10.47 -1.71
C GLU A 169 0.82 -11.01 -1.62
N THR A 170 0.58 -12.24 -2.06
CA THR A 170 -0.72 -12.91 -1.96
C THR A 170 -1.08 -13.21 -0.51
N LEU A 171 -0.14 -13.78 0.25
CA LEU A 171 -0.34 -14.01 1.68
C LEU A 171 -0.64 -12.71 2.41
N ALA A 172 0.12 -11.64 2.14
CA ALA A 172 -0.08 -10.36 2.79
C ALA A 172 -1.43 -9.70 2.45
N ALA A 173 -1.88 -9.78 1.18
CA ALA A 173 -3.19 -9.29 0.78
C ALA A 173 -4.31 -10.01 1.53
N ARG A 174 -4.24 -11.34 1.63
CA ARG A 174 -5.22 -12.14 2.39
C ARG A 174 -5.22 -11.81 3.88
N LEU A 175 -4.03 -11.65 4.49
CA LEU A 175 -3.93 -11.21 5.89
C LEU A 175 -4.59 -9.85 6.13
N LEU A 176 -4.46 -8.92 5.18
CA LEU A 176 -5.12 -7.62 5.19
C LEU A 176 -6.64 -7.74 5.08
N GLU A 177 -7.14 -8.63 4.23
CA GLU A 177 -8.57 -8.87 4.09
C GLU A 177 -9.18 -9.61 5.29
N ASP A 178 -8.46 -10.57 5.88
CA ASP A 178 -8.94 -11.42 6.97
C ASP A 178 -9.07 -10.66 8.29
N THR A 179 -8.13 -9.74 8.55
CA THR A 179 -7.98 -9.11 9.87
C THR A 179 -8.23 -7.60 9.76
N PRO A 180 -9.12 -7.01 10.58
CA PRO A 180 -9.34 -5.57 10.57
C PRO A 180 -8.20 -4.79 11.27
N GLY A 181 -8.11 -3.50 10.98
CA GLY A 181 -7.19 -2.57 11.66
C GLY A 181 -5.74 -2.65 11.19
N GLY A 182 -5.47 -3.24 10.02
CA GLY A 182 -4.13 -3.44 9.51
C GLY A 182 -3.59 -2.34 8.60
N ALA A 183 -2.27 -2.32 8.48
CA ALA A 183 -1.56 -1.68 7.38
C ALA A 183 -0.71 -2.71 6.60
N LEU A 184 -0.63 -2.56 5.28
CA LEU A 184 0.27 -3.34 4.43
C LEU A 184 1.29 -2.41 3.79
N VAL A 185 2.58 -2.68 4.01
CA VAL A 185 3.70 -2.02 3.33
C VAL A 185 4.30 -2.97 2.31
N LEU A 186 4.29 -2.58 1.03
CA LEU A 186 4.71 -3.41 -0.10
C LEU A 186 5.81 -2.71 -0.88
N ALA A 187 6.96 -3.35 -1.07
CA ALA A 187 8.04 -2.80 -1.89
C ALA A 187 7.65 -2.76 -3.38
N GLY A 188 8.20 -1.80 -4.14
CA GLY A 188 7.77 -1.54 -5.51
C GLY A 188 8.67 -2.11 -6.61
N ALA A 189 9.85 -2.60 -6.26
CA ALA A 189 10.85 -3.08 -7.19
C ALA A 189 11.37 -4.46 -6.78
N HIS A 190 11.85 -5.24 -7.76
CA HIS A 190 12.54 -6.49 -7.48
C HIS A 190 13.79 -6.21 -6.65
N ARG A 191 14.07 -7.03 -5.62
CA ARG A 191 15.20 -6.80 -4.70
C ARG A 191 16.57 -6.59 -5.37
N THR A 192 16.80 -7.22 -6.52
CA THR A 192 18.05 -7.09 -7.30
C THR A 192 18.07 -5.90 -8.26
N ALA A 193 17.06 -5.03 -8.22
CA ALA A 193 16.99 -3.85 -9.08
C ALA A 193 17.89 -2.72 -8.55
N GLY A 194 18.36 -1.88 -9.47
CA GLY A 194 19.30 -0.79 -9.15
C GLY A 194 20.73 -1.28 -8.95
N ARG A 195 21.65 -0.34 -8.75
CA ARG A 195 23.09 -0.64 -8.59
C ARG A 195 23.34 -1.29 -7.24
N GLY A 196 23.94 -2.49 -7.24
CA GLY A 196 24.34 -3.20 -6.02
C GLY A 196 23.15 -3.60 -5.15
N ASP A 197 22.10 -4.17 -5.76
CA ASP A 197 20.84 -4.54 -5.09
C ASP A 197 20.20 -3.35 -4.37
N GLY A 198 20.17 -2.21 -5.06
CA GLY A 198 19.65 -0.96 -4.52
C GLY A 198 18.19 -1.02 -4.10
N ALA A 199 17.43 -2.01 -4.58
CA ALA A 199 16.05 -2.26 -4.20
C ALA A 199 15.88 -3.36 -3.12
N ASP A 200 16.95 -3.91 -2.55
CA ASP A 200 16.88 -4.83 -1.40
C ASP A 200 16.58 -4.01 -0.13
N VAL A 201 15.32 -3.61 0.01
CA VAL A 201 14.86 -2.68 1.04
C VAL A 201 14.94 -3.26 2.46
N ALA A 202 15.06 -4.59 2.61
CA ALA A 202 15.31 -5.25 3.89
C ALA A 202 16.72 -4.92 4.45
N HIS A 203 17.63 -4.42 3.60
CA HIS A 203 19.00 -4.08 3.95
C HIS A 203 19.31 -2.58 3.78
N ARG A 204 18.30 -1.73 3.56
CA ARG A 204 18.48 -0.31 3.22
C ARG A 204 17.60 0.64 4.03
N THR A 205 18.24 1.56 4.74
CA THR A 205 17.58 2.58 5.57
C THR A 205 17.11 3.80 4.79
N ASP A 206 17.62 4.01 3.58
CA ASP A 206 17.31 5.13 2.70
C ASP A 206 16.16 4.83 1.72
N SER A 207 15.45 3.70 1.90
CA SER A 207 14.29 3.34 1.08
C SER A 207 12.99 3.93 1.63
N ALA A 208 12.01 4.18 0.76
CA ALA A 208 10.66 4.56 1.16
C ALA A 208 10.00 3.48 2.05
N PHE A 209 10.21 2.20 1.71
CA PHE A 209 9.75 1.06 2.50
C PHE A 209 10.26 1.14 3.95
N HIS A 210 11.56 1.39 4.16
CA HIS A 210 12.11 1.58 5.50
C HIS A 210 11.50 2.79 6.22
N ALA A 211 11.38 3.93 5.52
CA ALA A 211 10.84 5.15 6.10
C ALA A 211 9.41 4.94 6.63
N ILE A 212 8.55 4.26 5.87
CA ILE A 212 7.17 3.93 6.25
C ILE A 212 7.17 2.95 7.44
N VAL A 213 7.94 1.87 7.38
CA VAL A 213 8.00 0.89 8.47
C VAL A 213 8.52 1.52 9.76
N ALA A 214 9.53 2.38 9.68
CA ALA A 214 10.05 3.08 10.85
C ALA A 214 9.02 4.03 11.46
N GLU A 215 8.18 4.68 10.65
CA GLU A 215 7.09 5.53 11.15
C GLU A 215 6.02 4.72 11.91
N LEU A 216 5.65 3.54 11.40
CA LEU A 216 4.75 2.62 12.12
C LEU A 216 5.37 2.18 13.45
N GLN A 217 6.66 1.84 13.46
CA GLN A 217 7.39 1.42 14.67
C GLN A 217 7.49 2.53 15.72
N LYS A 218 7.74 3.79 15.32
CA LYS A 218 7.75 4.94 16.25
C LYS A 218 6.43 5.12 16.99
N ARG A 219 5.33 4.66 16.40
CA ARG A 219 3.97 4.69 16.96
C ARG A 219 3.64 3.43 17.75
N GLY A 220 4.59 2.52 17.93
CA GLY A 220 4.40 1.26 18.63
C GLY A 220 3.58 0.23 17.85
N ILE A 221 3.34 0.43 16.55
CA ILE A 221 2.54 -0.50 15.74
C ILE A 221 3.39 -1.76 15.48
N PRO A 222 2.97 -2.95 15.97
CA PRO A 222 3.69 -4.20 15.74
C PRO A 222 3.72 -4.55 14.26
N GLY A 223 4.79 -5.24 13.82
CA GLY A 223 4.96 -5.62 12.42
C GLY A 223 5.41 -7.05 12.22
N ALA A 224 4.78 -7.75 11.27
CA ALA A 224 5.26 -9.02 10.72
C ALA A 224 5.82 -8.78 9.31
N GLN A 225 7.13 -8.98 9.14
CA GLN A 225 7.78 -8.88 7.84
C GLN A 225 7.94 -10.27 7.21
N LEU A 226 7.28 -10.44 6.07
CA LEU A 226 7.17 -11.72 5.38
C LEU A 226 8.28 -11.86 4.35
N HIS A 227 8.96 -12.99 4.42
CA HIS A 227 10.00 -13.42 3.51
C HIS A 227 9.75 -14.84 3.04
N GLY A 228 10.45 -15.22 1.99
CA GLY A 228 10.36 -16.53 1.38
C GLY A 228 11.74 -17.11 1.11
N PHE A 229 11.90 -18.41 1.37
CA PHE A 229 13.13 -19.13 1.04
C PHE A 229 12.86 -20.34 0.16
N ALA A 230 13.87 -20.70 -0.65
CA ALA A 230 13.84 -21.95 -1.39
C ALA A 230 14.16 -23.15 -0.47
N ARG A 231 13.44 -24.26 -0.65
CA ARG A 231 13.75 -25.51 0.08
C ARG A 231 15.17 -25.96 -0.25
N ALA A 232 15.90 -26.33 0.78
CA ALA A 232 17.25 -26.86 0.67
C ALA A 232 17.51 -27.81 1.87
N ALA A 233 18.50 -28.69 1.75
CA ALA A 233 18.80 -29.69 2.78
C ALA A 233 19.20 -29.06 4.12
N ASP A 234 19.86 -27.90 4.07
CA ASP A 234 20.25 -27.06 5.21
C ASP A 234 19.09 -26.20 5.76
N ARG A 235 17.91 -26.25 5.13
CA ARG A 235 16.69 -25.55 5.55
C ARG A 235 15.51 -26.52 5.66
N PRO A 236 15.52 -27.47 6.62
CA PRO A 236 14.47 -28.47 6.79
C PRO A 236 13.24 -27.90 7.52
N TYR A 237 12.91 -26.63 7.32
CA TYR A 237 11.81 -25.94 7.99
C TYR A 237 10.73 -25.57 6.98
N ASP A 238 9.51 -25.46 7.48
CA ASP A 238 8.38 -24.90 6.75
C ASP A 238 8.19 -23.42 7.09
N ALA A 239 8.65 -22.99 8.28
CA ALA A 239 8.75 -21.60 8.70
C ALA A 239 9.98 -21.36 9.61
N VAL A 240 10.62 -20.20 9.50
CA VAL A 240 11.53 -19.66 10.52
C VAL A 240 10.92 -18.38 11.06
N ILE A 241 10.72 -18.34 12.38
CA ILE A 241 10.16 -17.17 13.06
C ILE A 241 11.25 -16.63 13.99
N SER A 242 11.50 -15.33 13.89
CA SER A 242 12.54 -14.67 14.67
C SER A 242 12.15 -13.22 14.96
N THR A 243 12.83 -12.61 15.92
CA THR A 243 12.67 -11.19 16.30
C THR A 243 13.75 -10.29 15.68
N GLY A 244 14.40 -10.76 14.60
CA GLY A 244 15.44 -10.03 13.89
C GLY A 244 16.63 -9.66 14.79
N ALA A 245 16.79 -8.37 15.05
CA ALA A 245 17.91 -7.82 15.84
C ALA A 245 17.80 -8.05 17.36
N THR A 246 16.63 -8.52 17.83
CA THR A 246 16.37 -8.87 19.23
C THR A 246 16.45 -10.38 19.39
N ARG A 247 16.90 -10.86 20.56
CA ARG A 247 17.06 -12.30 20.86
C ARG A 247 15.98 -12.87 21.79
N THR A 248 15.08 -12.02 22.27
CA THR A 248 13.95 -12.38 23.13
C THR A 248 12.66 -12.31 22.33
N ALA A 249 11.78 -13.30 22.51
CA ALA A 249 10.48 -13.32 21.86
C ALA A 249 9.38 -12.79 22.77
N PRO A 250 8.48 -11.92 22.25
CA PRO A 250 7.23 -11.61 22.93
C PRO A 250 6.31 -12.86 22.96
N ALA A 251 5.33 -12.87 23.86
CA ALA A 251 4.45 -14.02 24.08
C ALA A 251 3.71 -14.42 22.79
N GLU A 252 3.30 -13.43 22.00
CA GLU A 252 2.58 -13.58 20.74
C GLU A 252 3.44 -14.27 19.67
N ALA A 253 4.75 -14.03 19.65
CA ALA A 253 5.66 -14.74 18.74
C ALA A 253 5.79 -16.23 19.12
N THR A 254 5.80 -16.52 20.42
CA THR A 254 5.79 -17.89 20.92
C THR A 254 4.49 -18.59 20.58
N ALA A 255 3.34 -17.92 20.79
CA ALA A 255 2.03 -18.44 20.43
C ALA A 255 1.87 -18.70 18.93
N LEU A 256 2.40 -17.81 18.07
CA LEU A 256 2.44 -18.04 16.62
C LEU A 256 3.21 -19.32 16.28
N ALA A 257 4.42 -19.49 16.84
CA ALA A 257 5.26 -20.66 16.60
C ALA A 257 4.60 -21.94 17.11
N ASP A 258 4.01 -21.91 18.32
CA ASP A 258 3.28 -23.02 18.92
C ASP A 258 2.10 -23.45 18.04
N ARG A 259 1.30 -22.50 17.54
CA ARG A 259 0.16 -22.80 16.67
C ARG A 259 0.60 -23.43 15.35
N MET A 260 1.62 -22.84 14.68
CA MET A 260 2.16 -23.42 13.45
C MET A 260 2.70 -24.85 13.66
N GLN A 261 3.38 -25.11 14.78
CA GLN A 261 3.84 -26.46 15.12
C GLN A 261 2.70 -27.41 15.46
N GLY A 262 1.68 -26.95 16.19
CA GLY A 262 0.46 -27.73 16.50
C GLY A 262 -0.29 -28.15 15.24
N ASP A 263 -0.25 -27.30 14.20
CA ASP A 263 -0.79 -27.60 12.88
C ASP A 263 0.12 -28.49 12.02
N GLY A 264 1.26 -28.96 12.57
CA GLY A 264 2.19 -29.89 11.94
C GLY A 264 3.21 -29.24 11.00
N LEU A 265 3.43 -27.93 11.08
CA LEU A 265 4.51 -27.25 10.36
C LEU A 265 5.83 -27.39 11.13
N ARG A 266 6.94 -27.60 10.41
CA ARG A 266 8.28 -27.59 11.03
C ARG A 266 8.74 -26.14 11.20
N VAL A 267 8.69 -25.64 12.43
CA VAL A 267 9.05 -24.26 12.76
C VAL A 267 10.41 -24.21 13.45
N CYS A 268 11.31 -23.35 12.97
CA CYS A 268 12.50 -22.95 13.70
C CYS A 268 12.25 -21.64 14.45
N ARG A 269 12.64 -21.57 15.72
CA ARG A 269 12.45 -20.40 16.59
C ARG A 269 13.80 -19.69 16.78
N GLY A 270 14.03 -18.56 16.12
CA GLY A 270 15.32 -17.84 16.16
C GLY A 270 15.71 -17.27 17.54
N TRP A 271 14.81 -17.31 18.52
CA TRP A 271 15.12 -16.97 19.92
C TRP A 271 15.50 -18.17 20.79
N SER A 272 15.20 -19.40 20.34
CA SER A 272 15.47 -20.64 21.10
C SER A 272 16.56 -21.50 20.46
N ASP A 273 16.67 -21.44 19.14
CA ASP A 273 17.61 -22.22 18.33
C ASP A 273 18.52 -21.32 17.51
N ARG A 274 19.48 -21.93 16.80
CA ARG A 274 20.19 -21.26 15.70
C ARG A 274 19.49 -21.60 14.40
N CYS A 275 18.72 -20.65 13.88
CA CYS A 275 17.98 -20.82 12.65
C CYS A 275 18.73 -20.21 11.45
N PRO A 276 18.60 -20.77 10.24
CA PRO A 276 18.96 -20.02 9.04
C PRO A 276 17.99 -18.85 8.87
N LEU A 277 18.45 -17.75 8.26
CA LEU A 277 17.60 -16.62 7.85
C LEU A 277 16.87 -15.92 9.03
N GLU A 278 17.53 -15.74 10.17
CA GLU A 278 16.96 -15.06 11.36
C GLU A 278 16.75 -13.54 11.19
N GLY A 279 17.05 -12.97 10.02
CA GLY A 279 16.90 -11.54 9.78
C GLY A 279 17.74 -10.65 10.72
N THR A 280 18.84 -11.14 11.28
CA THR A 280 19.67 -10.37 12.24
C THR A 280 20.33 -9.14 11.62
N THR A 281 20.50 -9.13 10.30
CA THR A 281 21.03 -8.00 9.53
C THR A 281 19.95 -7.03 9.08
N ASN A 282 18.68 -7.42 9.14
CA ASN A 282 17.51 -6.67 8.66
C ASN A 282 17.42 -5.29 9.34
N VAL A 283 17.32 -4.24 8.53
CA VAL A 283 17.37 -2.87 9.05
C VAL A 283 16.07 -2.45 9.72
N GLN A 284 14.93 -3.02 9.33
CA GLN A 284 13.62 -2.78 9.97
C GLN A 284 13.57 -3.46 11.35
N GLY A 285 14.15 -4.65 11.50
CA GLY A 285 14.28 -5.30 12.81
C GLY A 285 15.19 -4.52 13.76
N LYS A 286 16.30 -3.96 13.25
CA LYS A 286 17.17 -3.05 14.03
C LYS A 286 16.44 -1.76 14.41
N SER A 287 15.59 -1.24 13.53
CA SER A 287 14.78 -0.05 13.78
C SER A 287 13.73 -0.29 14.86
N ALA A 288 13.00 -1.40 14.79
CA ALA A 288 12.04 -1.82 15.81
C ALA A 288 12.67 -1.86 17.19
N LYS A 289 13.86 -2.48 17.31
CA LYS A 289 14.63 -2.51 18.56
C LYS A 289 14.95 -1.11 19.11
N ARG A 290 15.25 -0.13 18.25
CA ARG A 290 15.53 1.26 18.70
C ARG A 290 14.28 1.98 19.19
N HIS A 291 13.11 1.61 18.66
CA HIS A 291 11.82 2.20 19.00
C HIS A 291 11.03 1.39 20.04
N ASP A 292 11.62 0.33 20.60
CA ASP A 292 10.94 -0.62 21.48
C ASP A 292 9.63 -1.17 20.89
N ALA A 293 9.60 -1.31 19.55
CA ALA A 293 8.46 -1.80 18.82
C ALA A 293 8.57 -3.32 18.58
N THR A 294 7.43 -4.02 18.60
CA THR A 294 7.39 -5.45 18.27
C THR A 294 7.61 -5.67 16.77
N PHE A 295 8.57 -6.53 16.45
CA PHE A 295 8.89 -6.93 15.08
C PHE A 295 9.13 -8.42 14.98
N LEU A 296 8.43 -9.07 14.05
CA LEU A 296 8.65 -10.47 13.68
C LEU A 296 9.16 -10.57 12.26
N HIS A 297 10.27 -11.27 12.09
CA HIS A 297 10.80 -11.70 10.81
C HIS A 297 10.33 -13.13 10.55
N VAL A 298 9.53 -13.31 9.50
CA VAL A 298 8.83 -14.56 9.19
C VAL A 298 9.28 -15.04 7.81
N GLU A 299 10.07 -16.10 7.80
CA GLU A 299 10.58 -16.74 6.59
C GLU A 299 9.78 -18.00 6.30
N LEU A 300 9.20 -18.11 5.11
CA LEU A 300 8.28 -19.21 4.76
C LEU A 300 8.77 -20.02 3.56
N ALA A 301 8.67 -21.36 3.67
CA ALA A 301 8.90 -22.25 2.54
C ALA A 301 7.78 -22.13 1.51
N PRO A 302 7.98 -22.50 0.23
CA PRO A 302 6.99 -22.23 -0.84
C PRO A 302 5.60 -22.83 -0.57
N ARG A 303 5.53 -24.04 0.01
CA ARG A 303 4.25 -24.70 0.36
C ARG A 303 3.50 -24.01 1.51
N THR A 304 4.19 -23.18 2.27
CA THR A 304 3.68 -22.48 3.47
C THR A 304 3.23 -21.06 3.15
N ARG A 305 3.66 -20.48 2.02
CA ARG A 305 3.26 -19.12 1.57
C ARG A 305 2.39 -19.09 0.32
N GLY A 306 2.37 -20.17 -0.46
CA GLY A 306 1.55 -20.30 -1.67
C GLY A 306 0.11 -20.75 -1.39
N ASN A 307 -0.31 -21.84 -2.02
CA ASN A 307 -1.65 -22.39 -1.88
C ASN A 307 -1.64 -23.81 -1.29
N GLY A 308 -2.80 -24.26 -0.79
CA GLY A 308 -2.99 -25.59 -0.23
C GLY A 308 -2.95 -25.63 1.31
N SER A 309 -3.01 -26.82 1.88
CA SER A 309 -3.27 -26.99 3.32
C SER A 309 -2.17 -26.43 4.23
N GLN A 310 -0.89 -26.47 3.82
CA GLN A 310 0.20 -25.90 4.61
C GLN A 310 0.17 -24.37 4.61
N ALA A 311 -0.12 -23.75 3.46
CA ALA A 311 -0.27 -22.31 3.35
C ALA A 311 -1.48 -21.82 4.15
N GLU A 312 -2.59 -22.57 4.12
CA GLU A 312 -3.79 -22.24 4.89
C GLU A 312 -3.55 -22.27 6.42
N LYS A 313 -2.79 -23.25 6.89
CA LYS A 313 -2.37 -23.33 8.30
C LYS A 313 -1.51 -22.12 8.70
N ALA A 314 -0.53 -21.78 7.87
CA ALA A 314 0.33 -20.63 8.13
C ALA A 314 -0.44 -19.30 8.11
N ARG A 315 -1.33 -19.11 7.13
CA ARG A 315 -2.24 -17.97 7.06
C ARG A 315 -3.10 -17.89 8.30
N THR A 316 -3.76 -18.97 8.70
CA THR A 316 -4.59 -19.02 9.91
C THR A 316 -3.81 -18.65 11.16
N ALA A 317 -2.58 -19.15 11.30
CA ALA A 317 -1.73 -18.84 12.44
C ALA A 317 -1.32 -17.36 12.44
N LEU A 318 -0.95 -16.80 11.28
CA LEU A 318 -0.61 -15.39 11.13
C LEU A 318 -1.83 -14.48 11.36
N SER A 319 -3.01 -14.80 10.83
CA SER A 319 -4.24 -14.05 11.11
C SER A 319 -4.58 -14.06 12.61
N GLY A 320 -4.34 -15.18 13.31
CA GLY A 320 -4.50 -15.26 14.77
C GLY A 320 -3.54 -14.33 15.54
N LEU A 321 -2.29 -14.21 15.08
CA LEU A 321 -1.35 -13.22 15.61
C LEU A 321 -1.87 -11.79 15.40
N LEU A 322 -2.29 -11.46 14.17
CA LEU A 322 -2.76 -10.12 13.84
C LEU A 322 -4.04 -9.76 14.60
N ALA A 323 -4.95 -10.72 14.82
CA ALA A 323 -6.13 -10.54 15.65
C ALA A 323 -5.75 -10.22 17.10
N THR A 324 -4.76 -10.93 17.66
CA THR A 324 -4.25 -10.66 19.01
C THR A 324 -3.71 -9.23 19.13
N TRP A 325 -2.93 -8.77 18.15
CA TRP A 325 -2.45 -7.38 18.13
C TRP A 325 -3.57 -6.35 17.94
N SER A 326 -4.61 -6.69 17.17
CA SER A 326 -5.78 -5.83 16.99
C SER A 326 -6.57 -5.64 18.28
N GLU A 327 -6.70 -6.69 19.09
CA GLU A 327 -7.39 -6.68 20.38
C GLU A 327 -6.59 -5.97 21.49
N ALA A 328 -5.27 -6.16 21.54
CA ALA A 328 -4.40 -5.57 22.56
C ALA A 328 -4.30 -4.03 22.50
N GLY A 329 -4.75 -3.41 21.40
CA GLY A 329 -4.80 -1.96 21.22
C GLY A 329 -6.12 -1.30 21.65
N GLN A 330 -7.11 -2.07 22.12
CA GLN A 330 -8.36 -1.55 22.72
C GLN A 330 -8.15 -1.22 24.20
#